data_AF-A0A0F9SYS5-F1
#
_entry.id   AF-A0A0F9SYS5-F1
#
_cell.length_a   1.000
_cell.length_b   1.000
_cell.length_c   1.000
_cell.angle_alpha   90.00
_cell.angle_beta   90.00
_cell.angle_gamma   90.00
#
_symmetry.space_group_name_H-M   'P 1'
#
loop_
_entity.id
_entity.type
_entity.pdbx_description
1 polymer ?
#
loop_
_entity_poly.entity_id
_entity_poly.type
_entity_poly.pdbx_seq_one_letter_code
_entity_poly.pdbx_strand_id
1 'polypeptide(L)'
;MSDMIDMTPNEADVARREANRAVYTFKIPKHLQGETDNPPGRIRIETVGLVELTGGEEMAATKRAQNDLIAGQFELAKEALRQVNNKPVHSWDGSVDQAFNGADPRVRTLIMNAYRRIHEPEKKDMDAFLGSVSVS
;
A
#
# COMPACT_ATOMS: atom_id res chain seq x y z
N MET A 1 1.97 38.98 9.18
CA MET A 1 1.20 37.88 9.79
C MET A 1 0.80 36.99 8.64
N SER A 2 1.52 35.88 8.44
CA SER A 2 1.22 34.94 7.37
C SER A 2 -0.04 34.19 7.74
N ASP A 3 -1.07 34.31 6.92
CA ASP A 3 -2.23 33.44 6.96
C ASP A 3 -1.76 32.02 6.69
N MET A 4 -1.67 31.23 7.76
CA MET A 4 -1.63 29.77 7.68
C MET A 4 -2.97 29.36 7.06
N ILE A 5 -2.94 29.07 5.76
CA ILE A 5 -4.05 28.38 5.10
C ILE A 5 -4.14 27.02 5.80
N ASP A 6 -5.19 26.86 6.60
CA ASP A 6 -5.58 25.57 7.15
C ASP A 6 -5.98 24.66 5.97
N MET A 7 -5.01 23.86 5.50
CA MET A 7 -5.17 22.90 4.41
C MET A 7 -5.64 21.54 4.93
N THR A 8 -6.44 21.49 6.00
CA THR A 8 -7.06 20.24 6.41
C THR A 8 -8.14 19.84 5.40
N PRO A 9 -8.01 18.69 4.70
CA PRO A 9 -9.03 18.25 3.76
C PRO A 9 -10.34 17.98 4.49
N ASN A 10 -11.45 18.47 3.95
CA ASN A 10 -12.79 18.12 4.44
C ASN A 10 -12.98 16.60 4.41
N GLU A 11 -13.44 15.99 5.52
CA GLU A 11 -13.65 14.55 5.65
C GLU A 11 -14.51 13.96 4.52
N ALA A 12 -15.49 14.72 4.02
CA ALA A 12 -16.33 14.32 2.91
C ALA A 12 -15.55 14.17 1.58
N ASP A 13 -14.55 15.01 1.35
CA ASP A 13 -13.69 14.93 0.15
C ASP A 13 -12.69 13.79 0.26
N VAL A 14 -12.19 13.49 1.47
CA VAL A 14 -11.36 12.31 1.74
C VAL A 14 -12.16 11.04 1.49
N ALA A 15 -13.34 10.92 2.09
CA ALA A 15 -14.23 9.76 1.93
C ALA A 15 -14.64 9.55 0.46
N ARG A 16 -14.92 10.64 -0.27
CA ARG A 16 -15.28 10.57 -1.71
C ARG A 16 -14.10 10.15 -2.58
N ARG A 17 -12.88 10.59 -2.25
CA ARG A 17 -11.65 10.14 -2.94
C ARG A 17 -11.38 8.67 -2.64
N GLU A 18 -11.56 8.22 -1.41
CA GLU A 18 -11.42 6.81 -1.05
C GLU A 18 -12.44 5.92 -1.76
N ALA A 19 -13.70 6.36 -1.89
CA ALA A 19 -14.77 5.60 -2.54
C ALA A 19 -14.57 5.40 -4.06
N ASN A 20 -13.76 6.24 -4.71
CA ASN A 20 -13.58 6.24 -6.17
C ASN A 20 -12.23 5.65 -6.64
N ARG A 21 -11.40 5.13 -5.74
CA ARG A 21 -10.10 4.56 -6.12
C ARG A 21 -10.27 3.15 -6.69
N ALA A 22 -9.55 2.88 -7.78
CA ALA A 22 -9.44 1.53 -8.31
C ALA A 22 -8.74 0.62 -7.28
N VAL A 23 -9.39 -0.50 -6.96
CA VAL A 23 -8.79 -1.53 -6.10
C VAL A 23 -8.23 -2.64 -6.99
N TYR A 24 -6.91 -2.79 -6.95
CA TYR A 24 -6.18 -3.85 -7.63
C TYR A 24 -6.18 -5.11 -6.75
N THR A 25 -6.98 -6.11 -7.13
CA THR A 25 -7.12 -7.35 -6.37
C THR A 25 -6.15 -8.44 -6.85
N PHE A 26 -5.43 -9.04 -5.91
CA PHE A 26 -4.51 -10.15 -6.15
C PHE A 26 -4.94 -11.39 -5.38
N LYS A 27 -4.76 -12.57 -5.99
CA LYS A 27 -5.02 -13.86 -5.35
C LYS A 27 -3.73 -14.44 -4.79
N ILE A 28 -3.76 -14.90 -3.55
CA ILE A 28 -2.65 -15.61 -2.92
C ILE A 28 -2.68 -17.09 -3.36
N PRO A 29 -1.56 -17.66 -3.84
CA PRO A 29 -1.48 -19.08 -4.19
C PRO A 29 -1.89 -19.97 -3.02
N LYS A 30 -2.70 -21.02 -3.26
CA LYS A 30 -3.30 -21.86 -2.21
C LYS A 30 -2.29 -22.36 -1.16
N HIS A 31 -1.10 -22.78 -1.59
CA HIS A 31 -0.04 -23.28 -0.72
C HIS A 31 0.66 -22.20 0.15
N LEU A 32 0.34 -20.92 -0.07
CA LEU A 32 0.85 -19.77 0.69
C LEU A 32 -0.23 -19.08 1.53
N GLN A 33 -1.50 -19.49 1.41
CA GLN A 33 -2.60 -18.82 2.13
C GLN A 33 -2.51 -18.98 3.65
N GLY A 34 -1.69 -19.92 4.13
CA GLY A 34 -1.63 -20.33 5.53
C GLY A 34 -2.77 -21.27 5.91
N GLU A 35 -2.56 -22.05 6.95
CA GLU A 35 -3.64 -22.70 7.69
C GLU A 35 -4.14 -21.70 8.75
N THR A 36 -5.44 -21.69 9.02
CA THR A 36 -6.06 -20.69 9.92
C THR A 36 -5.51 -20.70 11.35
N ASP A 37 -4.72 -21.70 11.74
CA ASP A 37 -4.31 -21.91 13.13
C ASP A 37 -2.86 -22.39 13.31
N ASN A 38 -2.01 -22.37 12.26
CA ASN A 38 -0.65 -22.92 12.38
C ASN A 38 0.43 -22.11 11.62
N PRO A 39 1.36 -21.43 12.33
CA PRO A 39 1.42 -21.21 13.78
C PRO A 39 0.28 -20.29 14.31
N PRO A 40 -0.05 -20.37 15.62
CA PRO A 40 -1.06 -19.52 16.25
C PRO A 40 -0.78 -18.03 16.03
N GLY A 41 -1.82 -17.29 15.68
CA GLY A 41 -1.75 -15.86 15.40
C GLY A 41 -1.52 -15.49 13.93
N ARG A 42 -1.39 -16.47 13.01
CA ARG A 42 -1.38 -16.18 11.57
C ARG A 42 -2.79 -16.08 11.01
N ILE A 43 -2.97 -15.12 10.11
CA ILE A 43 -4.25 -14.88 9.43
C ILE A 43 -4.17 -15.57 8.07
N ARG A 44 -5.20 -16.36 7.74
CA ARG A 44 -5.36 -16.93 6.41
C ARG A 44 -5.71 -15.83 5.41
N ILE A 45 -4.86 -15.61 4.41
CA ILE A 45 -5.05 -14.58 3.38
C ILE A 45 -5.20 -15.26 2.02
N GLU A 46 -6.38 -15.13 1.43
CA GLU A 46 -6.74 -15.65 0.10
C GLU A 46 -6.64 -14.56 -0.97
N THR A 47 -7.03 -13.33 -0.63
CA THR A 47 -6.95 -12.17 -1.52
C THR A 47 -6.47 -10.92 -0.79
N VAL A 48 -5.82 -10.04 -1.52
CA VAL A 48 -5.47 -8.68 -1.07
C VAL A 48 -5.91 -7.68 -2.13
N GLY A 49 -6.37 -6.51 -1.70
CA GLY A 49 -6.72 -5.38 -2.56
C GLY A 49 -5.85 -4.20 -2.22
N LEU A 50 -5.14 -3.68 -3.23
CA LEU A 50 -4.26 -2.52 -3.10
C LEU A 50 -4.80 -1.35 -3.92
N VAL A 51 -4.44 -0.14 -3.52
CA VAL A 51 -4.75 1.11 -4.24
C VAL A 51 -3.47 1.86 -4.59
N GLU A 52 -3.53 2.68 -5.64
CA GLU A 52 -2.46 3.66 -5.94
C GLU A 52 -2.42 4.74 -4.89
N LEU A 53 -1.26 4.98 -4.28
CA LEU A 53 -1.07 6.00 -3.26
C LEU A 53 -1.02 7.41 -3.87
N THR A 54 -1.53 8.36 -3.10
CA THR A 54 -1.26 9.78 -3.32
C THR A 54 0.06 10.18 -2.70
N GLY A 55 0.69 11.26 -3.18
CA GLY A 55 1.96 11.74 -2.60
C GLY A 55 1.87 12.07 -1.10
N GLY A 56 0.69 12.45 -0.60
CA GLY A 56 0.47 12.67 0.83
C GLY A 56 0.53 11.36 1.64
N GLU A 57 -0.06 10.28 1.13
CA GLU A 57 -0.02 8.95 1.74
C GLU A 57 1.41 8.37 1.70
N GLU A 58 2.12 8.53 0.58
CA GLU A 58 3.53 8.13 0.45
C GLU A 58 4.42 8.86 1.46
N MET A 59 4.19 10.17 1.64
CA MET A 59 4.90 10.95 2.65
C MET A 59 4.57 10.49 4.06
N ALA A 60 3.30 10.18 4.36
CA ALA A 60 2.88 9.67 5.67
C ALA A 60 3.49 8.29 5.97
N ALA A 61 3.54 7.39 4.98
CA ALA A 61 4.22 6.10 5.08
C ALA A 61 5.73 6.27 5.31
N THR A 62 6.38 7.14 4.55
CA THR A 62 7.82 7.44 4.68
C THR A 62 8.15 8.01 6.07
N LYS A 63 7.30 8.89 6.60
CA LYS A 63 7.45 9.43 7.96
C LYS A 63 7.38 8.34 9.04
N ARG A 64 6.45 7.38 8.91
CA ARG A 64 6.34 6.23 9.83
C ARG A 64 7.60 5.37 9.84
N ALA A 65 8.27 5.25 8.69
CA ALA A 65 9.50 4.47 8.54
C ALA A 65 10.77 5.14 9.13
N GLN A 66 10.69 6.39 9.59
CA GLN A 66 11.81 7.10 10.23
C GLN A 66 13.12 7.09 9.41
N ASN A 67 13.02 7.20 8.08
CA ASN A 67 14.14 7.11 7.12
C ASN A 67 14.83 5.73 7.02
N ASP A 68 14.29 4.68 7.62
CA ASP A 68 14.74 3.31 7.34
C ASP A 68 14.17 2.85 5.99
N LEU A 69 15.06 2.56 5.04
CA LEU A 69 14.68 2.19 3.67
C LEU A 69 13.89 0.89 3.61
N ILE A 70 14.18 -0.07 4.49
CA ILE A 70 13.50 -1.37 4.52
C ILE A 70 12.12 -1.19 5.16
N ALA A 71 12.05 -0.49 6.29
CA ALA A 71 10.79 -0.13 6.93
C ALA A 71 9.90 0.70 5.97
N GLY A 72 10.50 1.59 5.18
CA GLY A 72 9.81 2.42 4.19
C GLY A 72 9.04 1.58 3.19
N GLN A 73 9.65 0.52 2.66
CA GLN A 73 8.95 -0.36 1.71
C GLN A 73 7.79 -1.11 2.36
N PHE A 74 7.90 -1.48 3.63
CA PHE A 74 6.79 -2.08 4.37
C PHE A 74 5.66 -1.07 4.62
N GLU A 75 5.98 0.14 5.08
CA GLU A 75 4.98 1.17 5.34
C GLU A 75 4.23 1.59 4.07
N LEU A 76 4.92 1.71 2.93
CA LEU A 76 4.30 2.00 1.64
C LEU A 76 3.34 0.89 1.20
N ALA A 77 3.78 -0.37 1.30
CA ALA A 77 2.93 -1.51 0.96
C ALA A 77 1.70 -1.63 1.90
N LYS A 78 1.87 -1.34 3.19
CA LYS A 78 0.78 -1.28 4.17
C LYS A 78 -0.20 -0.15 3.88
N GLU A 79 0.30 1.04 3.57
CA GLU A 79 -0.56 2.19 3.25
C GLU A 79 -1.41 1.95 1.99
N ALA A 80 -0.85 1.23 1.01
CA ALA A 80 -1.57 0.83 -0.19
C ALA A 80 -2.58 -0.29 0.05
N LEU A 81 -2.44 -1.07 1.12
CA LEU A 81 -3.32 -2.20 1.41
C LEU A 81 -4.67 -1.72 1.93
N ARG A 82 -5.73 -1.96 1.14
CA ARG A 82 -7.09 -1.50 1.45
C ARG A 82 -8.08 -2.62 1.71
N GLN A 83 -7.79 -3.83 1.24
CA GLN A 83 -8.64 -5.00 1.46
C GLN A 83 -7.85 -6.27 1.72
N VAL A 84 -8.38 -7.14 2.58
CA VAL A 84 -7.90 -8.51 2.83
C VAL A 84 -9.11 -9.44 2.85
N ASN A 85 -9.11 -10.48 2.03
CA ASN A 85 -10.25 -11.39 1.84
C ASN A 85 -11.56 -10.65 1.55
N ASN A 86 -11.48 -9.62 0.70
CA ASN A 86 -12.58 -8.70 0.34
C ASN A 86 -13.17 -7.90 1.52
N LYS A 87 -12.51 -7.88 2.68
CA LYS A 87 -12.87 -7.03 3.82
C LYS A 87 -11.98 -5.79 3.84
N PRO A 88 -12.53 -4.60 4.08
CA PRO A 88 -11.73 -3.39 4.18
C PRO A 88 -10.76 -3.48 5.36
N VAL A 89 -9.58 -2.90 5.17
CA VAL A 89 -8.58 -2.67 6.22
C VAL A 89 -8.08 -1.24 6.13
N HIS A 90 -7.73 -0.66 7.27
CA HIS A 90 -7.27 0.71 7.38
C HIS A 90 -6.03 0.81 8.28
N SER A 91 -5.23 1.84 8.04
CA SER A 91 -4.06 2.16 8.87
C SER A 91 -4.46 2.80 10.20
N TRP A 92 -5.58 3.53 10.26
CA TRP A 92 -6.01 4.26 11.45
C TRP A 92 -6.66 3.38 12.54
N ASP A 93 -7.20 2.21 12.19
CA ASP A 93 -7.79 1.25 13.15
C ASP A 93 -6.85 0.08 13.50
N GLY A 94 -5.63 0.09 12.95
CA GLY A 94 -4.64 -0.97 13.15
C GLY A 94 -4.93 -2.29 12.42
N SER A 95 -6.03 -2.40 11.67
CA SER A 95 -6.39 -3.63 10.96
C SER A 95 -5.40 -3.97 9.84
N VAL A 96 -4.80 -2.97 9.18
CA VAL A 96 -3.70 -3.17 8.22
C VAL A 96 -2.50 -3.81 8.90
N ASP A 97 -2.07 -3.30 10.05
CA ASP A 97 -0.92 -3.84 10.78
C ASP A 97 -1.18 -5.26 11.26
N GLN A 98 -2.38 -5.53 11.78
CA GLN A 98 -2.79 -6.86 12.20
C GLN A 98 -2.75 -7.84 11.02
N ALA A 99 -3.33 -7.46 9.87
CA ALA A 99 -3.34 -8.30 8.68
C ALA A 99 -1.92 -8.53 8.12
N PHE A 100 -1.11 -7.47 8.02
CA PHE A 100 0.22 -7.54 7.42
C PHE A 100 1.20 -8.33 8.31
N ASN A 101 1.20 -8.08 9.63
CA ASN A 101 2.08 -8.77 10.56
C ASN A 101 1.64 -10.22 10.80
N GLY A 102 0.34 -10.49 10.77
CA GLY A 102 -0.24 -11.84 10.85
C GLY A 102 -0.06 -12.67 9.58
N ALA A 103 0.34 -12.08 8.46
CA ALA A 103 0.57 -12.81 7.20
C ALA A 103 1.83 -13.69 7.26
N ASP A 104 1.85 -14.79 6.48
CA ASP A 104 3.09 -15.52 6.21
C ASP A 104 4.15 -14.57 5.61
N PRO A 105 5.44 -14.69 5.97
CA PRO A 105 6.48 -13.83 5.43
C PRO A 105 6.51 -13.76 3.89
N ARG A 106 6.20 -14.88 3.21
CA ARG A 106 6.13 -14.94 1.75
C ARG A 106 4.93 -14.17 1.22
N VAL A 107 3.82 -14.15 1.95
CA VAL A 107 2.64 -13.32 1.60
C VAL A 107 2.97 -11.84 1.76
N ARG A 108 3.70 -11.44 2.81
CA ARG A 108 4.20 -10.05 2.92
C ARG A 108 5.05 -9.66 1.71
N THR A 109 5.97 -10.52 1.29
CA THR A 109 6.77 -10.30 0.07
C THR A 109 5.89 -10.16 -1.18
N LEU A 110 4.85 -10.98 -1.32
CA LEU A 110 3.89 -10.84 -2.43
C LEU A 110 3.15 -9.51 -2.40
N ILE A 111 2.72 -9.03 -1.22
CA ILE A 111 2.07 -7.73 -1.06
C ILE A 111 3.02 -6.60 -1.45
N MET A 112 4.28 -6.65 -1.03
CA MET A 112 5.30 -5.67 -1.43
C MET A 112 5.54 -5.66 -2.95
N ASN A 113 5.59 -6.83 -3.58
CA ASN A 113 5.74 -6.94 -5.03
C ASN A 113 4.50 -6.45 -5.78
N ALA A 114 3.29 -6.67 -5.24
CA ALA A 114 2.06 -6.13 -5.79
C ALA A 114 2.06 -4.60 -5.72
N TYR A 115 2.49 -4.01 -4.61
CA TYR A 115 2.67 -2.56 -4.48
C TYR A 115 3.61 -2.02 -5.57
N ARG A 116 4.80 -2.63 -5.73
CA ARG A 116 5.75 -2.25 -6.78
C ARG A 116 5.15 -2.36 -8.18
N ARG A 117 4.43 -3.45 -8.47
CA ARG A 117 3.78 -3.65 -9.79
C ARG A 117 2.77 -2.57 -10.15
N ILE A 118 2.12 -1.96 -9.15
CA ILE A 118 1.15 -0.87 -9.33
C ILE A 118 1.87 0.48 -9.52
N HIS A 119 2.95 0.72 -8.78
CA HIS A 119 3.58 2.05 -8.70
C HIS A 119 4.82 2.22 -9.59
N GLU A 120 5.50 1.14 -9.98
CA GLU A 120 6.64 1.20 -10.87
C GLU A 120 6.17 1.41 -12.32
N PRO A 121 6.69 2.43 -13.03
CA PRO A 121 6.43 2.60 -14.45
C PRO A 121 6.87 1.37 -15.24
N GLU A 122 6.16 1.06 -16.33
CA GLU A 122 6.65 0.02 -17.23
C GLU A 122 7.99 0.44 -17.84
N LYS A 123 8.87 -0.54 -18.08
CA LYS A 123 10.22 -0.28 -18.61
C LYS A 123 10.19 0.61 -19.87
N LYS A 124 9.24 0.37 -20.77
CA LYS A 124 9.08 1.15 -22.01
C LYS A 124 8.81 2.64 -21.74
N ASP A 125 8.04 2.94 -20.70
CA ASP A 125 7.65 4.31 -20.34
C ASP A 125 8.82 5.01 -19.64
N MET A 126 9.55 4.26 -18.80
CA MET A 126 10.80 4.73 -18.19
C MET A 126 11.85 5.06 -19.26
N ASP A 127 12.07 4.15 -20.21
CA ASP A 127 13.04 4.33 -21.30
C ASP A 127 12.65 5.54 -22.17
N ALA A 128 11.36 5.71 -22.48
CA ALA A 128 10.85 6.87 -23.22
C ALA A 128 11.07 8.18 -22.46
N PHE A 129 10.79 8.20 -21.15
CA PHE A 129 11.01 9.38 -20.31
C PHE A 129 12.49 9.74 -20.23
N LEU A 130 13.37 8.79 -19.93
CA LEU A 130 14.81 9.03 -19.81
C LEU A 130 15.45 9.42 -21.15
N GLY A 131 14.95 8.87 -22.27
CA GLY A 131 15.37 9.25 -23.62
C GLY A 131 14.96 10.67 -24.03
N SER A 132 14.03 11.32 -23.31
CA SER A 132 13.61 12.70 -23.60
C SER A 132 14.59 13.78 -23.13
N VAL A 133 15.71 13.38 -22.51
CA VAL A 133 16.75 14.31 -22.02
C VAL A 133 17.28 15.21 -23.15
N SER A 134 17.32 16.51 -22.89
CA SER A 134 17.96 17.50 -23.76
C SER A 134 18.79 18.47 -22.91
N VAL A 135 19.86 19.02 -23.51
CA VAL A 135 20.75 20.00 -22.87
C VAL A 135 20.54 21.33 -23.57
N SER A 136 20.22 22.37 -22.79
CA SER A 136 20.07 23.76 -23.24
C SER A 136 21.24 24.62 -22.82
#